data_AF-A0A5C5VZN6-F1
#
_entry.id   AF-A0A5C5VZN6-F1
#
_cell.length_a   1.000
_cell.length_b   1.000
_cell.length_c   1.000
_cell.angle_alpha   90.00
_cell.angle_beta   90.00
_cell.angle_gamma   90.00
#
_symmetry.space_group_name_H-M   'P 1'
#
loop_
_entity.id
_entity.type
_entity.pdbx_description
1 polymer ?
#
loop_
_entity_poly.entity_id
_entity_poly.type
_entity_poly.pdbx_seq_one_letter_code
_entity_poly.pdbx_strand_id
1 'polypeptide(L)'
;MLYRFALVLMLTLGTTTYASANCACGECLGESSDELLRVWELASLEQRLYQRFDHPARLREIRDEIAFSEARIDSLRRLQREYEPFTRFRVGNPLAVTAERNRLDLLRAERQLADLRRLLSEEHRMHSTRLRWHATMVSQAAQRLAHATPPAGDGSIEIVNH
;
A
#
# COMPACT_ATOMS: atom_id res chain seq x y z
N MET A 1 36.66 -40.29 -26.41
CA MET A 1 35.72 -39.34 -25.76
C MET A 1 36.45 -38.64 -24.62
N LEU A 2 37.28 -37.68 -25.01
CA LEU A 2 38.17 -36.87 -24.17
C LEU A 2 38.15 -35.47 -24.81
N TYR A 3 38.37 -34.42 -24.02
CA TYR A 3 38.35 -32.99 -24.41
C TYR A 3 37.01 -32.25 -24.32
N ARG A 4 36.39 -32.16 -23.13
CA ARG A 4 35.48 -31.04 -22.79
C ARG A 4 35.50 -30.63 -21.30
N PHE A 5 36.64 -30.82 -20.62
CA PHE A 5 36.73 -30.61 -19.15
C PHE A 5 37.78 -29.59 -18.67
N ALA A 6 38.33 -28.71 -19.51
CA ALA A 6 39.55 -27.99 -19.13
C ALA A 6 39.61 -26.46 -19.32
N LEU A 7 38.50 -25.72 -19.51
CA LEU A 7 38.64 -24.28 -19.78
C LEU A 7 37.53 -23.33 -19.31
N VAL A 8 36.83 -23.67 -18.22
CA VAL A 8 35.99 -22.69 -17.48
C VAL A 8 36.29 -22.72 -15.96
N LEU A 9 37.36 -23.40 -15.56
CA LEU A 9 37.83 -23.51 -14.17
C LEU A 9 38.96 -22.52 -13.84
N MET A 10 38.94 -21.31 -14.39
CA MET A 10 39.97 -20.28 -14.17
C MET A 10 39.35 -18.88 -14.25
N LEU A 11 38.38 -18.59 -13.39
CA LEU A 11 37.93 -17.22 -13.09
C LEU A 11 37.32 -17.11 -11.68
N THR A 12 37.79 -17.95 -10.76
CA THR A 12 37.45 -17.95 -9.33
C THR A 12 38.53 -17.26 -8.48
N LEU A 13 39.18 -16.22 -8.99
CA LEU A 13 40.18 -15.44 -8.25
C LEU A 13 40.11 -13.96 -8.68
N GLY A 14 38.92 -13.38 -8.56
CA GLY A 14 38.72 -11.93 -8.60
C GLY A 14 38.15 -11.51 -7.27
N THR A 15 39.04 -11.17 -6.34
CA THR A 15 38.72 -10.57 -5.04
C THR A 15 37.81 -9.37 -5.22
N THR A 16 36.51 -9.55 -4.98
CA THR A 16 35.60 -8.44 -4.70
C THR A 16 35.91 -7.98 -3.29
N THR A 17 36.87 -7.06 -3.19
CA THR A 17 37.00 -6.20 -2.02
C THR A 17 35.68 -5.47 -1.84
N TYR A 18 34.92 -5.86 -0.81
CA TYR A 18 33.87 -5.05 -0.22
C TYR A 18 34.55 -3.81 0.38
N ALA A 19 34.73 -2.79 -0.44
CA ALA A 19 34.96 -1.44 0.03
C ALA A 19 33.62 -0.90 0.52
N SER A 20 33.27 -1.23 1.77
CA SER A 20 32.40 -0.38 2.56
C SER A 20 33.16 0.91 2.84
N ALA A 21 32.90 1.95 2.06
CA ALA A 21 33.33 3.29 2.38
C ALA A 21 32.30 4.27 1.84
N ASN A 22 31.34 4.59 2.71
CA ASN A 22 30.69 5.89 2.84
C ASN A 22 30.48 6.64 1.52
N CYS A 23 29.30 6.45 0.91
CA CYS A 23 28.66 7.57 0.24
C CYS A 23 28.36 8.63 1.31
N ALA A 24 29.38 9.41 1.63
CA ALA A 24 29.23 10.78 2.08
C ALA A 24 28.62 11.54 0.90
N CYS A 25 27.30 11.46 0.77
CA CYS A 25 26.52 12.59 0.29
C CYS A 25 26.68 13.62 1.43
N GLY A 26 27.70 14.49 1.45
CA GLY A 26 28.15 15.27 0.30
C GLY A 26 27.20 16.42 0.00
N GLU A 27 26.22 16.65 0.88
CA GLU A 27 25.44 17.88 1.04
C GLU A 27 24.73 17.78 2.41
N CYS A 28 25.55 17.79 3.46
CA CYS A 28 25.10 18.34 4.73
C CYS A 28 24.97 19.86 4.53
N LEU A 29 23.95 20.30 3.78
CA LEU A 29 23.31 21.55 4.15
C LEU A 29 22.92 21.31 5.61
N GLY A 30 23.52 22.06 6.53
CA GLY A 30 23.18 21.95 7.94
C GLY A 30 21.70 22.29 8.08
N GLU A 31 20.83 21.28 7.98
CA GLU A 31 19.42 21.42 8.31
C GLU A 31 19.42 21.94 9.73
N SER A 32 18.88 23.14 9.88
CA SER A 32 18.76 23.74 11.20
C SER A 32 17.94 22.80 12.09
N SER A 33 18.17 22.82 13.41
CA SER A 33 17.37 22.04 14.35
C SER A 33 15.86 22.26 14.15
N ASP A 34 15.47 23.50 13.78
CA ASP A 34 14.10 23.87 13.45
C ASP A 34 13.56 23.17 12.19
N GLU A 35 14.40 22.98 11.17
CA GLU A 35 14.04 22.28 9.93
C GLU A 35 13.84 20.79 10.19
N LEU A 36 14.74 20.17 10.96
CA LEU A 36 14.60 18.78 11.40
C LEU A 36 13.35 18.54 12.26
N LEU A 37 13.04 19.49 13.14
CA LEU A 37 11.82 19.46 13.95
C LEU A 37 10.57 19.49 13.05
N ARG A 38 10.52 20.38 12.07
CA ARG A 38 9.41 20.45 11.09
C ARG A 38 9.28 19.16 10.28
N VAL A 39 10.38 18.55 9.84
CA VAL A 39 10.37 17.27 9.12
C VAL A 39 9.77 16.15 9.98
N TRP A 40 10.16 16.08 11.25
CA TRP A 40 9.60 15.11 12.18
C TRP A 40 8.10 15.37 12.45
N GLU A 41 7.72 16.63 12.67
CA GLU A 41 6.33 17.02 12.86
C GLU A 41 5.47 16.65 11.65
N LEU A 42 5.94 16.95 10.44
CA LEU A 42 5.26 16.63 9.19
C LEU A 42 5.07 15.11 9.04
N ALA A 43 6.13 14.31 9.21
CA ALA A 43 6.04 12.86 9.12
C ALA A 43 5.04 12.29 10.15
N SER A 44 5.02 12.86 11.37
CA SER A 44 4.08 12.46 12.43
C SER A 44 2.64 12.84 12.11
N LEU A 45 2.42 13.97 11.42
CA LEU A 45 1.11 14.44 11.00
C LEU A 45 0.59 13.59 9.85
N GLU A 46 1.42 13.28 8.86
CA GLU A 46 1.06 12.39 7.75
C GLU A 46 0.63 11.00 8.24
N GLN A 47 1.38 10.41 9.19
CA GLN A 47 0.99 9.14 9.79
C GLN A 47 -0.38 9.22 10.46
N ARG A 48 -0.65 10.31 11.20
CA ARG A 48 -1.94 10.53 11.89
C ARG A 48 -3.08 10.77 10.90
N LEU A 49 -2.84 11.53 9.83
CA LEU A 49 -3.81 11.80 8.78
C LEU A 49 -4.22 10.51 8.08
N TYR A 50 -3.25 9.70 7.69
CA TYR A 50 -3.50 8.42 7.04
C TYR A 50 -4.39 7.50 7.90
N GLN A 51 -4.06 7.38 9.19
CA GLN A 51 -4.79 6.53 10.12
C GLN A 51 -6.22 7.01 10.40
N ARG A 52 -6.40 8.32 10.58
CA ARG A 52 -7.68 8.90 11.03
C ARG A 52 -8.64 9.21 9.90
N PHE A 53 -8.13 9.55 8.72
CA PHE A 53 -8.94 10.07 7.63
C PHE A 53 -8.83 9.21 6.38
N ASP A 54 -7.63 9.06 5.82
CA ASP A 54 -7.50 8.49 4.46
C ASP A 54 -7.89 7.02 4.42
N HIS A 55 -7.33 6.19 5.32
CA HIS A 55 -7.65 4.77 5.36
C HIS A 55 -9.14 4.50 5.65
N PRO A 56 -9.77 5.08 6.69
CA PRO A 56 -11.20 4.84 6.93
C PRO A 56 -12.11 5.44 5.86
N ALA A 57 -11.72 6.55 5.20
CA ALA A 57 -12.46 7.05 4.04
C ALA A 57 -12.43 6.04 2.89
N ARG A 58 -11.25 5.51 2.57
CA ARG A 58 -11.08 4.50 1.51
C ARG A 58 -11.86 3.21 1.80
N LEU A 59 -11.85 2.75 3.06
CA LEU A 59 -12.64 1.59 3.46
C LEU A 59 -14.15 1.82 3.35
N ARG A 60 -14.62 3.03 3.66
CA ARG A 60 -16.05 3.39 3.50
C ARG A 60 -16.45 3.35 2.03
N GLU A 61 -15.67 4.00 1.16
CA GLU A 61 -15.88 3.99 -0.29
C GLU A 61 -16.03 2.57 -0.86
N ILE A 62 -15.07 1.68 -0.57
CA ILE A 62 -15.10 0.30 -1.06
C ILE A 62 -16.31 -0.47 -0.51
N ARG A 63 -16.67 -0.25 0.77
CA ARG A 63 -17.82 -0.93 1.40
C ARG A 63 -19.15 -0.44 0.82
N ASP A 64 -19.27 0.85 0.56
CA ASP A 64 -20.46 1.44 -0.06
C ASP A 64 -20.64 0.91 -1.48
N GLU A 65 -19.56 0.79 -2.26
CA GLU A 65 -19.59 0.15 -3.58
C GLU A 65 -19.99 -1.32 -3.51
N ILE A 66 -19.48 -2.08 -2.53
CA ILE A 66 -19.88 -3.47 -2.30
C ILE A 66 -21.38 -3.56 -2.00
N ALA A 67 -21.88 -2.72 -1.08
CA ALA A 67 -23.30 -2.71 -0.71
C ALA A 67 -24.19 -2.37 -1.91
N PHE A 68 -23.78 -1.41 -2.73
CA PHE A 68 -24.48 -1.08 -3.98
C PHE A 68 -24.47 -2.24 -4.98
N SER A 69 -23.32 -2.90 -5.17
CA SER A 69 -23.20 -4.08 -6.05
C SER A 69 -24.08 -5.24 -5.57
N GLU A 70 -24.14 -5.49 -4.27
CA GLU A 70 -25.01 -6.52 -3.68
C GLU A 70 -26.50 -6.22 -3.93
N ALA A 71 -26.93 -4.97 -3.66
CA ALA A 71 -28.30 -4.54 -3.94
C ALA A 71 -28.66 -4.67 -5.43
N ARG A 72 -27.71 -4.37 -6.33
CA ARG A 72 -27.89 -4.54 -7.78
C ARG A 72 -28.05 -6.02 -8.15
N ILE A 73 -27.21 -6.90 -7.63
CA ILE A 73 -27.29 -8.36 -7.86
C ILE A 73 -28.65 -8.88 -7.40
N ASP A 74 -29.11 -8.47 -6.21
CA ASP A 74 -30.41 -8.87 -5.70
C ASP A 74 -31.57 -8.41 -6.59
N SER A 75 -31.48 -7.20 -7.13
CA SER A 75 -32.46 -6.70 -8.11
C SER A 75 -32.46 -7.51 -9.41
N LEU A 76 -31.28 -7.83 -9.96
CA LEU A 76 -31.15 -8.62 -11.18
C LEU A 76 -31.66 -10.05 -10.99
N ARG A 77 -31.41 -10.65 -9.81
CA ARG A 77 -31.95 -11.97 -9.42
C ARG A 77 -33.47 -11.95 -9.30
N ARG A 78 -34.07 -10.87 -8.76
CA ARG A 78 -35.53 -10.69 -8.76
C ARG A 78 -36.08 -10.69 -10.19
N LEU A 79 -35.52 -9.86 -11.07
CA LEU A 79 -35.92 -9.79 -12.48
C LEU A 79 -35.74 -11.14 -13.20
N GLN A 80 -34.68 -11.89 -12.90
CA GLN A 80 -34.45 -13.19 -13.50
C GLN A 80 -35.57 -14.18 -13.17
N ARG A 81 -36.03 -14.20 -11.91
CA ARG A 81 -37.17 -15.02 -11.48
C ARG A 81 -38.47 -14.60 -12.13
N GLU A 82 -38.68 -13.30 -12.35
CA GLU A 82 -39.85 -12.78 -13.07
C GLU A 82 -39.86 -13.19 -14.55
N TYR A 83 -38.70 -13.26 -15.19
CA TYR A 83 -38.59 -13.67 -16.60
C TYR A 83 -38.62 -15.18 -16.82
N GLU A 84 -38.29 -15.97 -15.80
CA GLU A 84 -38.17 -17.43 -15.91
C GLU A 84 -39.40 -18.14 -16.51
N PRO A 85 -40.65 -17.82 -16.13
CA PRO A 85 -41.85 -18.43 -16.72
C PRO A 85 -41.94 -18.23 -18.24
N PHE A 86 -41.48 -17.09 -18.75
CA PHE A 86 -41.53 -16.76 -20.17
C PHE A 86 -40.44 -17.50 -20.95
N THR A 87 -39.30 -17.81 -20.33
CA THR A 87 -38.19 -18.52 -21.00
C THR A 87 -38.46 -19.99 -21.31
N ARG A 88 -39.57 -20.57 -20.82
CA ARG A 88 -39.95 -21.96 -21.05
C ARG A 88 -40.22 -22.27 -22.53
N PHE A 89 -40.68 -21.30 -23.31
CA PHE A 89 -40.92 -21.45 -24.74
C PHE A 89 -39.73 -20.90 -25.53
N ARG A 90 -38.92 -21.81 -26.07
CA ARG A 90 -37.59 -21.52 -26.66
C ARG A 90 -37.62 -20.80 -28.01
N VAL A 91 -38.73 -20.84 -28.75
CA VAL A 91 -38.82 -20.34 -30.12
C VAL A 91 -39.80 -19.17 -30.17
N GLY A 92 -39.34 -18.02 -30.68
CA GLY A 92 -40.20 -16.85 -30.94
C GLY A 92 -40.58 -16.00 -29.72
N ASN A 93 -39.98 -16.22 -28.54
CA ASN A 93 -40.31 -15.41 -27.37
C ASN A 93 -39.63 -14.02 -27.45
N PRO A 94 -40.40 -12.92 -27.52
CA PRO A 94 -39.85 -11.56 -27.56
C PRO A 94 -39.03 -11.19 -26.30
N LEU A 95 -39.25 -11.88 -25.17
CA LEU A 95 -38.55 -11.64 -23.91
C LEU A 95 -37.27 -12.46 -23.76
N ALA A 96 -36.97 -13.40 -24.67
CA ALA A 96 -35.78 -14.24 -24.58
C ALA A 96 -34.49 -13.41 -24.59
N VAL A 97 -34.41 -12.40 -25.47
CA VAL A 97 -33.24 -11.49 -25.55
C VAL A 97 -33.07 -10.70 -24.26
N THR A 98 -34.16 -10.20 -23.67
CA THR A 98 -34.14 -9.46 -22.40
C THR A 98 -33.69 -10.35 -21.24
N ALA A 99 -34.18 -11.59 -21.18
CA ALA A 99 -33.79 -12.55 -20.16
C ALA A 99 -32.30 -12.91 -20.24
N GLU A 100 -31.77 -13.14 -21.44
CA GLU A 100 -30.34 -13.39 -21.64
C GLU A 100 -29.49 -12.16 -21.29
N ARG A 101 -29.93 -10.96 -21.68
CA ARG A 101 -29.25 -9.72 -21.29
C ARG A 101 -29.18 -9.56 -19.77
N ASN A 102 -30.29 -9.83 -19.07
CA ASN A 102 -30.33 -9.79 -17.61
C ASN A 102 -29.37 -10.82 -16.98
N ARG A 103 -29.28 -12.04 -17.54
CA ARG A 103 -28.30 -13.05 -17.09
C ARG A 103 -26.85 -12.58 -17.26
N LEU A 104 -26.52 -11.98 -18.40
CA LEU A 104 -25.19 -11.41 -18.64
C LEU A 104 -24.88 -10.25 -17.70
N ASP A 105 -25.85 -9.37 -17.45
CA ASP A 105 -25.69 -8.25 -16.51
C ASP A 105 -25.53 -8.74 -15.07
N LEU A 106 -26.22 -9.82 -14.68
CA LEU A 106 -26.04 -10.49 -13.39
C LEU A 106 -24.61 -11.04 -13.25
N LEU A 107 -24.13 -11.79 -14.24
CA LEU A 107 -22.77 -12.33 -14.25
C LEU A 107 -21.71 -11.22 -14.15
N ARG A 108 -21.92 -10.09 -14.85
CA ARG A 108 -21.03 -8.94 -14.77
C ARG A 108 -21.02 -8.33 -13.36
N ALA A 109 -22.20 -8.18 -12.75
CA ALA A 109 -22.32 -7.63 -11.41
C ALA A 109 -21.67 -8.55 -10.35
N GLU A 110 -21.85 -9.88 -10.47
CA GLU A 110 -21.23 -10.86 -9.58
C GLU A 110 -19.70 -10.83 -9.68
N ARG A 111 -19.16 -10.71 -10.90
CA ARG A 111 -17.72 -10.54 -11.11
C ARG A 111 -17.20 -9.25 -10.47
N GLN A 112 -17.91 -8.13 -10.68
CA GLN A 112 -17.54 -6.84 -10.07
C GLN A 112 -17.52 -6.93 -8.54
N LEU A 113 -18.53 -7.58 -7.93
CA LEU A 113 -18.55 -7.80 -6.49
C LEU A 113 -17.35 -8.62 -6.00
N ALA A 114 -16.98 -9.68 -6.74
CA ALA A 114 -15.80 -10.48 -6.42
C ALA A 114 -14.50 -9.65 -6.48
N ASP A 115 -14.36 -8.81 -7.51
CA ASP A 115 -13.22 -7.90 -7.67
C ASP A 115 -13.15 -6.87 -6.53
N LEU A 116 -14.28 -6.27 -6.13
CA LEU A 116 -14.36 -5.33 -4.99
C LEU A 116 -13.98 -5.99 -3.66
N ARG A 117 -14.44 -7.23 -3.42
CA ARG A 117 -14.06 -8.00 -2.23
C ARG A 117 -12.56 -8.31 -2.20
N ARG A 118 -11.97 -8.62 -3.36
CA ARG A 118 -10.51 -8.78 -3.48
C ARG A 118 -9.80 -7.46 -3.16
N LEU A 119 -10.25 -6.35 -3.73
CA LEU A 119 -9.70 -5.02 -3.47
C LEU A 119 -9.75 -4.65 -1.98
N LEU A 120 -10.86 -4.94 -1.29
CA LEU A 120 -10.98 -4.73 0.15
C LEU A 120 -9.93 -5.54 0.93
N SER A 121 -9.73 -6.80 0.56
CA SER A 121 -8.73 -7.66 1.19
C SER A 121 -7.30 -7.17 0.94
N GLU A 122 -7.03 -6.63 -0.26
CA GLU A 122 -5.75 -6.04 -0.62
C GLU A 122 -5.49 -4.76 0.17
N GLU A 123 -6.48 -3.87 0.30
CA GLU A 123 -6.34 -2.63 1.09
C GLU A 123 -6.05 -2.94 2.57
N HIS A 124 -6.68 -3.98 3.15
CA HIS A 124 -6.35 -4.43 4.50
C HIS A 124 -4.90 -4.92 4.64
N ARG A 125 -4.38 -5.65 3.63
CA ARG A 125 -2.97 -6.08 3.62
C ARG A 125 -2.03 -4.89 3.47
N MET A 126 -2.34 -4.00 2.53
CA MET A 126 -1.54 -2.80 2.25
C MET A 126 -1.52 -1.84 3.43
N HIS A 127 -2.60 -1.75 4.20
CA HIS A 127 -2.67 -0.90 5.39
C HIS A 127 -1.53 -1.20 6.37
N SER A 128 -1.29 -2.48 6.68
CA SER A 128 -0.18 -2.88 7.56
C SER A 128 1.19 -2.43 7.03
N THR A 129 1.39 -2.50 5.72
CA THR A 129 2.64 -2.06 5.07
C THR A 129 2.79 -0.55 5.07
N ARG A 130 1.72 0.22 4.79
CA ARG A 130 1.74 1.68 4.86
C ARG A 130 2.01 2.17 6.28
N LEU A 131 1.41 1.53 7.30
CA LEU A 131 1.69 1.85 8.70
C LEU A 131 3.16 1.65 9.07
N ARG A 132 3.76 0.52 8.65
CA ARG A 132 5.19 0.27 8.86
C ARG A 132 6.05 1.32 8.18
N TRP A 133 5.72 1.67 6.94
CA TRP A 133 6.45 2.68 6.19
C TRP A 133 6.40 4.06 6.89
N HIS A 134 5.21 4.54 7.28
CA HIS A 134 5.08 5.79 8.03
C HIS A 134 5.84 5.74 9.36
N ALA A 135 5.77 4.63 10.10
CA ALA A 135 6.52 4.46 11.34
C ALA A 135 8.04 4.53 11.11
N THR A 136 8.55 3.93 10.04
CA THR A 136 9.97 4.04 9.68
C THR A 136 10.38 5.48 9.36
N MET A 137 9.56 6.23 8.62
CA MET A 137 9.83 7.64 8.31
C MET A 137 9.89 8.49 9.57
N VAL A 138 8.92 8.32 10.48
CA VAL A 138 8.91 9.04 11.77
C VAL A 138 10.13 8.67 12.63
N SER A 139 10.50 7.39 12.68
CA SER A 139 11.69 6.96 13.44
C SER A 139 13.00 7.52 12.87
N GLN A 140 13.13 7.59 11.54
CA GLN A 140 14.31 8.16 10.89
C GLN A 140 14.40 9.66 11.14
N ALA A 141 13.28 10.39 11.03
CA ALA A 141 13.23 11.81 11.34
C ALA A 141 13.59 12.07 12.82
N ALA A 142 13.06 11.25 13.74
CA ALA A 142 13.37 11.34 15.17
C ALA A 142 14.86 11.09 15.46
N GLN A 143 15.48 10.11 14.80
CA GLN A 143 16.92 9.84 14.93
C GLN A 143 17.76 11.01 14.45
N ARG A 144 17.43 11.61 13.30
CA ARG A 144 18.14 12.79 12.78
C ARG A 144 18.05 13.98 13.73
N LEU A 145 16.86 14.23 14.28
CA LEU A 145 16.65 15.29 15.28
C LEU A 145 17.46 15.03 16.56
N ALA A 146 17.48 13.78 17.06
CA ALA A 146 18.23 13.40 18.25
C ALA A 146 19.75 13.56 18.07
N HIS A 147 20.28 13.27 16.87
CA HIS A 147 21.70 13.48 16.57
C HIS A 147 22.06 14.96 16.38
N ALA A 148 21.12 15.80 15.93
CA ALA A 148 21.33 17.24 15.78
C ALA A 148 21.21 18.02 17.10
N THR A 149 20.51 17.46 18.09
CA THR A 149 20.39 18.06 19.42
C THR A 149 21.50 17.51 20.30
N PRO A 150 22.57 18.28 20.62
CA PRO A 150 23.60 17.77 21.52
C PRO A 150 22.98 17.41 22.88
N PRO A 151 23.48 16.37 23.59
CA PRO A 151 23.06 16.14 24.96
C PRO A 151 23.28 17.44 25.73
N ALA A 152 22.28 17.90 26.46
CA ALA A 152 22.42 19.04 27.36
C ALA A 152 23.69 18.79 28.18
N GLY A 153 24.72 19.61 27.95
CA GLY A 153 26.04 19.39 28.53
C GLY A 153 25.91 19.31 30.04
N ASP A 154 26.66 18.38 30.64
CA ASP A 154 27.00 18.43 32.06
C ASP A 154 27.46 19.86 32.36
N GLY A 155 26.63 20.61 33.08
CA GLY A 155 26.95 21.93 33.57
C GLY A 155 27.99 21.82 34.68
N SER A 156 29.23 21.49 34.35
CA SER A 156 30.36 21.74 35.25
C SER A 156 30.59 23.25 35.27
N ILE A 157 29.97 23.91 36.23
CA ILE A 157 30.30 25.29 36.60
C ILE A 157 31.74 25.25 37.11
N GLU A 158 32.72 25.66 36.29
CA GLU A 158 34.04 26.04 36.77
C GLU A 158 33.86 27.32 37.61
N ILE A 159 33.79 27.16 38.93
CA ILE A 159 33.92 28.28 39.87
C ILE A 159 35.38 28.72 39.80
N VAL A 160 35.64 29.74 38.97
CA VAL A 160 36.90 30.48 39.00
C VAL A 160 36.91 31.29 40.30
N ASN A 161 37.59 30.78 41.32
CA ASN A 161 37.92 31.56 42.50
C ASN A 161 38.98 32.60 42.09
N HIS A 162 38.59 33.87 42.12
CA HIS A 162 39.51 35.01 42.11
C HIS A 162 40.02 35.30 43.52
#